data_AF-A0A3B9KRJ6-F1
#
_entry.id   AF-A0A3B9KRJ6-F1
#
_cell.length_a   1.000
_cell.length_b   1.000
_cell.length_c   1.000
_cell.angle_alpha   90.00
_cell.angle_beta   90.00
_cell.angle_gamma   90.00
#
_symmetry.space_group_name_H-M   'P 1'
#
loop_
_entity.id
_entity.type
_entity.pdbx_description
1 polymer ?
#
loop_
_entity_poly.entity_id
_entity_poly.type
_entity_poly.pdbx_seq_one_letter_code
_entity_poly.pdbx_strand_id
1 'polypeptide(L)' 'MDNPELVLHLSCTHSPDDDRIFYRECLSLKKAYSLIIIGVSDKARQETFQGILTIGVKERGYKNNIQAIMDEARKFRP' A
#
# COMPACT_ATOMS: atom_id res chain seq x y z
N MET A 1 9.64 -23.21 -7.96
CA MET A 1 8.65 -22.15 -8.12
C MET A 1 9.20 -20.99 -7.34
N ASP A 2 9.69 -19.97 -8.05
CA ASP A 2 10.30 -18.81 -7.42
C ASP A 2 9.27 -18.12 -6.54
N ASN A 3 9.69 -17.80 -5.31
CA ASN A 3 8.85 -17.07 -4.38
C ASN A 3 8.60 -15.69 -5.01
N PRO A 4 7.34 -15.30 -5.30
CA PRO A 4 7.08 -14.05 -6.00
C PRO A 4 7.68 -12.89 -5.21
N GLU A 5 8.52 -12.08 -5.86
CA GLU A 5 9.17 -10.93 -5.25
C GLU A 5 8.13 -10.02 -4.58
N LEU A 6 8.45 -9.54 -3.39
CA LEU A 6 7.60 -8.63 -2.63
C LEU A 6 7.76 -7.22 -3.18
N VAL A 7 6.66 -6.61 -3.60
CA VAL A 7 6.59 -5.21 -4.02
C VAL A 7 5.78 -4.41 -3.00
N LEU A 8 6.36 -3.29 -2.56
CA LEU A 8 5.66 -2.31 -1.72
C LEU A 8 5.23 -1.13 -2.60
N HIS A 9 3.92 -0.94 -2.75
CA HIS A 9 3.39 0.25 -3.42
C HIS A 9 3.04 1.31 -2.37
N LEU A 10 3.77 2.43 -2.40
CA LEU A 10 3.56 3.53 -1.48
C LEU A 10 2.62 4.57 -2.12
N SER A 11 1.61 5.04 -1.39
CA SER A 11 0.69 6.08 -1.84
C SER A 11 0.39 7.06 -0.72
N CYS A 12 0.32 8.35 -1.05
CA CYS A 12 0.03 9.41 -0.09
C CYS A 12 -1.27 10.18 -0.40
N THR A 13 -1.98 9.77 -1.46
CA THR A 13 -3.07 10.55 -2.07
C THR A 13 -4.28 9.72 -2.49
N HIS A 14 -4.23 8.38 -2.41
CA HIS A 14 -5.28 7.52 -2.95
C HIS A 14 -5.97 6.73 -1.84
N SER A 15 -7.29 6.89 -1.72
CA SER A 15 -8.15 6.04 -0.89
C SER A 15 -8.30 4.65 -1.53
N PRO A 16 -8.43 3.53 -0.78
CA PRO A 16 -8.81 2.24 -1.39
C PRO A 16 -10.24 2.27 -1.94
N ASP A 17 -11.06 3.23 -1.51
CA ASP A 17 -12.41 3.47 -2.03
C ASP A 17 -12.41 4.25 -3.37
N ASP A 18 -11.22 4.60 -3.85
CA ASP A 18 -11.00 5.36 -5.06
C ASP A 18 -10.57 4.42 -6.20
N ASP A 19 -11.56 3.92 -6.95
CA ASP A 19 -11.42 2.99 -8.09
C ASP A 19 -10.64 3.58 -9.30
N ARG A 20 -9.86 4.65 -9.08
CA ARG A 20 -8.92 5.23 -10.05
C ARG A 20 -7.78 4.26 -10.40
N ILE A 21 -7.06 4.62 -11.47
CA ILE A 21 -5.94 3.94 -12.13
C ILE A 21 -5.04 3.14 -11.17
N PHE A 22 -4.70 3.72 -10.03
CA PHE A 22 -3.89 3.13 -8.96
C PHE A 22 -4.25 1.69 -8.61
N TYR A 23 -5.54 1.40 -8.46
CA TYR A 23 -5.98 0.07 -8.04
C TYR A 23 -5.87 -0.96 -9.18
N ARG A 24 -6.10 -0.53 -10.43
CA ARG A 24 -5.93 -1.39 -11.63
C ARG A 24 -4.46 -1.73 -11.89
N GLU A 25 -3.55 -0.81 -11.63
CA GLU A 25 -2.10 -1.06 -11.68
C GLU A 25 -1.70 -2.12 -10.64
N CYS A 26 -2.18 -1.98 -9.41
CA CYS A 26 -1.94 -2.93 -8.32
C CYS A 26 -2.47 -4.35 -8.64
N LEU A 27 -3.68 -4.46 -9.20
CA LEU A 27 -4.24 -5.75 -9.65
C LEU A 27 -3.42 -6.40 -10.77
N SER A 28 -2.82 -5.60 -11.63
CA SER A 28 -1.96 -6.10 -12.71
C SER A 28 -0.63 -6.61 -12.14
N LEU A 29 -0.01 -5.86 -11.21
CA LEU A 29 1.23 -6.26 -10.53
C LEU A 29 1.07 -7.54 -9.71
N LYS A 30 -0.08 -7.72 -9.04
CA LYS A 30 -0.38 -8.92 -8.24
C LYS A 30 -0.29 -10.23 -9.05
N LYS A 31 -0.40 -10.20 -10.38
CA LYS A 31 -0.26 -11.40 -11.22
C LYS A 31 1.16 -11.97 -11.24
N ALA A 32 2.16 -11.15 -10.94
CA ALA A 32 3.57 -11.51 -10.98
C ALA A 32 4.28 -11.36 -9.63
N TYR A 33 3.73 -10.56 -8.72
CA TYR A 33 4.38 -10.16 -7.48
C TYR A 33 3.47 -10.34 -6.26
N SER A 34 4.08 -10.54 -5.09
CA SER A 34 3.38 -10.34 -3.82
C SER A 34 3.29 -8.85 -3.58
N LEU A 35 2.08 -8.30 -3.42
CA LEU A 35 1.87 -6.86 -3.33
C LEU A 35 1.34 -6.43 -1.97
N ILE A 36 1.95 -5.39 -1.40
CA ILE A 36 1.44 -4.65 -0.24
C ILE A 36 1.31 -3.18 -0.62
N ILE A 37 0.19 -2.57 -0.29
CA ILE A 37 -0.06 -1.15 -0.52
C ILE A 37 -0.05 -0.40 0.80
N ILE A 38 0.72 0.68 0.91
CA ILE A 38 0.86 1.47 2.14
C ILE A 38 0.43 2.92 1.89
N GLY A 39 -0.35 3.45 2.82
CA GLY A 39 -0.86 4.83 2.83
C GLY A 39 -2.20 5.02 2.13
N VAL A 40 -2.98 3.95 1.99
CA VAL A 40 -4.28 4.00 1.31
C VAL A 40 -5.37 4.69 2.15
N SER A 41 -5.27 4.73 3.47
CA SER A 41 -6.29 5.36 4.33
C SER A 41 -5.65 6.32 5.32
N ASP A 42 -6.41 7.36 5.67
CA ASP A 42 -6.20 8.31 6.76
C ASP A 42 -6.29 7.68 8.15
N LYS A 43 -6.78 6.44 8.25
CA LYS A 43 -6.88 5.65 9.46
C LYS A 43 -5.77 4.60 9.47
N ALA A 44 -5.09 4.48 10.61
CA ALA A 44 -4.15 3.39 10.85
C ALA A 44 -4.91 2.06 10.95
N ARG A 45 -5.12 1.39 9.81
CA ARG A 45 -5.80 0.09 9.69
C ARG A 45 -5.07 -0.82 8.73
N GLN A 46 -5.08 -2.11 9.00
CA GLN A 46 -4.61 -3.12 8.05
C GLN A 46 -5.83 -3.91 7.58
N GLU A 47 -6.00 -4.02 6.27
CA GLU A 47 -7.11 -4.76 5.67
C GLU A 47 -6.68 -5.41 4.35
N THR A 48 -7.33 -6.52 4.01
CA THR A 48 -7.10 -7.21 2.75
C THR A 48 -8.22 -6.85 1.79
N PHE A 49 -7.88 -6.19 0.68
CA PHE A 49 -8.83 -5.85 -0.37
C PHE A 49 -8.46 -6.59 -1.66
N GLN A 50 -9.39 -7.40 -2.17
CA GLN A 50 -9.21 -8.33 -3.29
C GLN A 50 -7.90 -9.15 -3.22
N GLY A 51 -7.53 -9.56 -2.01
CA GLY A 51 -6.33 -10.35 -1.72
C GLY A 51 -5.02 -9.57 -1.88
N ILE A 52 -5.04 -8.25 -1.75
CA ILE A 52 -3.86 -7.38 -1.59
C ILE A 52 -3.89 -6.86 -0.16
N LEU A 53 -2.78 -6.95 0.56
CA LEU A 53 -2.67 -6.35 1.90
C LEU A 53 -2.55 -4.84 1.73
N THR A 54 -3.44 -4.11 2.39
CA THR A 54 -3.43 -2.66 2.40
C THR A 54 -3.25 -2.14 3.82
N ILE A 55 -2.42 -1.12 3.96
CA ILE A 55 -2.07 -0.51 5.24
C ILE A 55 -2.38 0.97 5.16
N GLY A 56 -3.37 1.43 5.91
CA GLY A 56 -3.62 2.85 6.15
C GLY A 56 -2.64 3.41 7.18
N VAL A 57 -2.29 4.68 7.04
CA VAL A 57 -1.46 5.41 8.01
C VAL A 57 -2.25 6.60 8.54
N LYS A 58 -2.12 6.90 9.83
CA LYS A 58 -2.90 7.97 10.44
C LYS A 58 -2.60 9.33 9.78
N GLU A 59 -3.63 10.01 9.26
CA GLU A 59 -3.47 11.33 8.66
C GLU A 59 -3.09 12.35 9.74
N ARG A 60 -1.92 12.98 9.58
CA ARG A 60 -1.48 14.14 10.39
C ARG A 60 -0.96 15.27 9.50
N GLY A 61 -1.41 15.34 8.25
CA GLY A 61 -0.94 16.25 7.20
C GLY A 61 0.13 15.64 6.28
N TYR A 62 0.26 16.19 5.06
CA TYR A 62 1.03 15.60 3.94
C TYR A 62 2.45 15.13 4.29
N LYS A 63 3.27 16.00 4.92
CA LYS A 63 4.66 15.64 5.31
C LYS A 63 4.72 14.52 6.33
N ASN A 64 3.79 14.52 7.30
CA ASN A 64 3.73 13.51 8.34
C ASN A 64 3.24 12.16 7.77
N ASN A 65 2.39 12.19 6.75
CA ASN A 65 1.94 10.98 6.07
C ASN A 65 3.10 10.30 5.32
N ILE A 66 3.95 11.06 4.61
CA ILE A 66 5.13 10.48 3.93
C ILE A 66 6.04 9.79 4.93
N GLN A 67 6.36 10.44 6.06
CA GLN A 67 7.19 9.83 7.09
C GLN A 67 6.56 8.55 7.64
N ALA A 68 5.26 8.57 7.94
CA ALA A 68 4.54 7.39 8.44
C ALA A 68 4.52 6.24 7.43
N ILE A 69 4.33 6.53 6.14
CA ILE A 69 4.40 5.54 5.05
C ILE A 69 5.80 4.91 4.99
N MET A 70 6.85 5.73 5.07
CA MET A 70 8.22 5.25 5.03
C MET A 70 8.60 4.44 6.27
N ASP A 71 8.13 4.84 7.46
CA ASP A 71 8.34 4.09 8.70
C ASP A 71 7.65 2.72 8.65
N GLU A 72 6.45 2.65 8.05
CA GLU A 72 5.74 1.40 7.82
C GLU A 72 6.44 0.53 6.79
N ALA A 73 6.89 1.10 5.67
CA ALA A 73 7.62 0.39 4.62
C ALA A 73 8.91 -0.26 5.14
N ARG A 74 9.65 0.42 6.02
CA ARG A 74 10.90 -0.10 6.62
C ARG A 74 10.69 -1.38 7.43
N LYS A 75 9.49 -1.65 7.94
CA LYS A 75 9.19 -2.89 8.69
C LYS A 75 9.31 -4.14 7.81
N PHE A 76 9.07 -3.98 6.51
CA PHE A 76 9.11 -5.06 5.54
C PHE A 76 10.51 -5.31 4.98
N ARG A 77 11.50 -4.49 5.36
CA ARG A 77 12.90 -4.58 4.88
C ARG A 77 12.97 -4.85 3.36
N PRO A 78 12.33 -3.99 2.54
CA PRO A 78 12.36 -4.14 1.09
C PRO A 78 13.79 -4.09 0.55
#